data_AF-A0A7L0FCS3-F1
#
_entry.id   AF-A0A7L0FCS3-F1
#
_cell.length_a   1.000
_cell.length_b   1.000
_cell.length_c   1.000
_cell.angle_alpha   90.00
_cell.angle_beta   90.00
_cell.angle_gamma   90.00
#
_symmetry.space_group_name_H-M   'P 1'
#
loop_
_entity.id
_entity.type
_entity.pdbx_description
1 polymer ?
#
loop_
_entity_poly.entity_id
_entity_poly.type
_entity_poly.pdbx_seq_one_letter_code
_entity_poly.pdbx_strand_id
1 'polypeptide(L)'
;LLPDNPSQVGSVSVTVKVLDVNDNAPEFARFYEAFVCENAKAGQLIQTVSAIDRDDPQEGQHFYYSLAPEAANNPNFTLRDNQGN
;
A
#
# COMPACT_ATOMS: atom_id res chain seq x y z
N LEU A 1 1.29 -65.57 -29.03
CA LEU A 1 0.84 -64.77 -27.88
C LEU A 1 1.88 -63.67 -27.68
N LEU A 2 1.55 -62.42 -27.98
CA LEU A 2 2.42 -61.27 -27.69
C LEU A 2 2.36 -61.01 -26.17
N PRO A 3 3.49 -60.71 -25.49
CA PRO A 3 3.47 -60.46 -24.06
C PRO A 3 2.70 -59.17 -23.77
N ASP A 4 1.95 -59.17 -22.67
CA ASP A 4 1.23 -58.02 -22.15
C ASP A 4 2.14 -56.79 -22.09
N ASN A 5 1.68 -55.66 -22.63
CA ASN A 5 2.38 -54.39 -22.60
C ASN A 5 1.83 -53.60 -21.38
N PRO A 6 2.51 -53.57 -20.22
CA PRO A 6 1.97 -52.91 -19.04
C PRO A 6 1.85 -51.40 -19.29
N SER A 7 0.73 -50.78 -18.93
CA SER A 7 0.57 -49.33 -19.07
C SER A 7 1.61 -48.62 -18.21
N GLN A 8 2.51 -47.87 -18.83
CA GLN A 8 3.47 -47.03 -18.12
C GLN A 8 2.78 -45.75 -17.68
N VAL A 9 2.74 -45.50 -16.37
CA VAL A 9 2.29 -44.24 -15.80
C VAL A 9 3.52 -43.51 -15.27
N GLY A 10 3.74 -42.29 -15.74
CA GLY A 10 4.77 -41.39 -15.24
C GLY A 10 4.14 -40.21 -14.51
N SER A 11 4.75 -39.79 -13.41
CA SER A 11 4.38 -38.56 -12.71
C SER A 11 5.57 -37.62 -12.69
N VAL A 12 5.31 -36.32 -12.89
CA VAL A 12 6.31 -35.26 -12.79
C VAL A 12 5.74 -34.14 -11.94
N SER A 13 6.58 -33.52 -11.12
CA SER A 13 6.19 -32.38 -10.31
C SER A 13 6.20 -31.11 -11.16
N VAL A 14 5.13 -30.34 -11.08
CA VAL A 14 5.03 -28.99 -11.68
C VAL A 14 4.95 -27.99 -10.54
N THR A 15 5.84 -27.00 -10.55
CA THR A 15 5.78 -25.89 -9.62
C THR A 15 5.03 -24.74 -10.25
N VAL A 16 3.93 -24.32 -9.62
CA VAL A 16 3.18 -23.12 -10.00
C VAL A 16 3.51 -22.02 -8.99
N LYS A 17 4.01 -20.88 -9.48
CA LYS A 17 4.21 -19.67 -8.66
C LYS A 17 3.08 -18.69 -9.00
N VAL A 18 2.30 -18.33 -7.99
CA VAL A 18 1.36 -17.20 -8.11
C VAL A 18 2.16 -15.93 -7.90
N LEU A 19 2.01 -14.98 -8.82
CA LEU A 19 2.57 -13.65 -8.70
C LEU A 19 1.50 -12.73 -8.18
N ASP A 20 1.90 -11.84 -7.27
CA ASP A 20 1.04 -10.78 -6.79
C ASP A 20 0.81 -9.73 -7.88
N VAL A 21 -0.32 -9.04 -7.82
CA VAL A 21 -0.62 -7.89 -8.66
C VAL A 21 -1.21 -6.81 -7.76
N ASN A 22 -1.04 -5.55 -8.14
CA ASN A 22 -1.63 -4.44 -7.40
C ASN A 22 -3.16 -4.42 -7.58
N ASP A 23 -3.88 -5.11 -6.68
CA ASP A 23 -5.34 -5.21 -6.69
C ASP A 23 -6.01 -4.75 -5.38
N ASN A 24 -5.21 -4.40 -4.37
CA ASN A 24 -5.69 -3.75 -3.15
C ASN A 24 -5.42 -2.24 -3.23
N ALA A 25 -6.32 -1.45 -2.65
CA ALA A 25 -6.15 0.00 -2.59
C ALA A 25 -5.55 0.39 -1.24
N PRO A 26 -4.74 1.46 -1.18
CA PRO A 26 -4.25 1.98 0.08
C PRO A 26 -5.38 2.41 1.03
N GLU A 27 -5.31 1.96 2.27
CA GLU A 27 -6.23 2.33 3.34
C GLU A 27 -5.49 3.13 4.42
N PHE A 28 -6.06 4.22 4.92
CA PHE A 28 -5.50 4.90 6.10
C PHE A 28 -5.49 3.96 7.30
N ALA A 29 -4.37 3.92 8.04
CA ALA A 29 -4.18 2.96 9.14
C ALA A 29 -5.18 3.14 10.29
N ARG A 30 -5.79 4.32 10.41
CA ARG A 30 -6.85 4.63 11.38
C ARG A 30 -7.57 5.93 10.99
N PHE A 31 -8.61 6.27 11.75
CA PHE A 31 -9.16 7.61 11.77
C PHE A 31 -8.16 8.60 12.40
N TYR A 32 -7.98 9.75 11.77
CA TYR A 32 -7.07 10.81 12.24
C TYR A 32 -7.86 12.04 12.67
N GLU A 33 -7.60 12.48 13.90
CA GLU A 33 -8.13 13.72 14.48
C GLU A 33 -6.98 14.40 15.23
N ALA A 34 -6.91 15.73 15.14
CA ALA A 34 -5.88 16.52 15.80
C ALA A 34 -6.43 17.88 16.23
N PHE A 35 -5.86 18.41 17.32
CA PHE A 35 -6.20 19.73 17.85
C PHE A 35 -4.97 20.63 17.77
N VAL A 36 -5.16 21.88 17.36
CA VAL A 36 -4.09 22.86 17.19
C VAL A 36 -4.39 24.07 18.06
N CYS A 37 -3.44 24.49 18.88
CA CYS A 37 -3.57 25.72 19.67
C CYS A 37 -3.56 26.95 18.76
N GLU A 38 -4.36 27.97 19.10
CA GLU A 38 -4.43 29.21 18.32
C GLU A 38 -3.08 29.94 18.20
N ASN A 39 -2.17 29.72 19.15
CA ASN A 39 -0.84 30.29 19.19
C ASN A 39 0.25 29.35 18.63
N ALA A 40 -0.14 28.25 17.98
CA ALA A 40 0.80 27.35 17.31
C ALA A 40 1.60 28.10 16.24
N LYS A 41 2.89 27.76 16.12
CA LYS A 41 3.77 28.41 15.15
C LYS A 41 3.54 27.81 13.76
N ALA A 42 3.65 28.64 12.72
CA ALA A 42 3.63 28.16 11.35
C ALA A 42 4.72 27.10 11.12
N GLY A 43 4.35 25.99 10.48
CA GLY A 43 5.23 24.85 10.24
C GLY A 43 5.41 23.90 11.42
N GLN A 44 4.69 24.11 12.55
CA GLN A 44 4.64 23.13 13.63
C GLN A 44 4.01 21.82 13.13
N LEU A 45 4.65 20.68 13.43
CA LEU A 45 4.09 19.37 13.14
C LEU A 45 2.83 19.15 13.97
N ILE A 46 1.71 18.86 13.29
CA ILE A 46 0.41 18.61 13.92
C ILE A 46 0.21 17.11 14.14
N GLN A 47 0.29 16.33 13.06
CA GLN A 47 0.04 14.89 13.07
C GLN A 47 0.75 14.21 11.91
N THR A 48 1.22 12.98 12.12
CA THR A 48 1.69 12.09 11.04
C THR A 48 0.59 11.11 10.67
N VAL A 49 0.37 10.93 9.37
CA VAL A 49 -0.58 9.97 8.80
C VAL A 49 0.16 8.86 8.07
N SER A 50 -0.49 7.71 7.92
CA SER A 50 0.06 6.52 7.25
C SER A 50 -1.05 5.72 6.59
N ALA A 51 -0.78 5.18 5.41
CA ALA A 51 -1.62 4.21 4.73
C ALA A 51 -0.99 2.81 4.80
N ILE A 52 -1.84 1.80 4.62
CA ILE A 52 -1.50 0.39 4.54
C ILE A 52 -2.10 -0.15 3.25
N ASP A 53 -1.31 -0.96 2.55
CA ASP A 53 -1.75 -1.73 1.40
C ASP A 53 -1.46 -3.23 1.68
N ARG A 54 -2.33 -4.12 1.21
CA ARG A 54 -2.23 -5.56 1.45
C ARG A 54 -1.55 -6.31 0.30
N ASP A 55 -1.20 -5.62 -0.78
CA ASP A 55 -0.37 -6.15 -1.86
C ASP A 55 1.08 -6.41 -1.39
N ASP A 56 1.81 -7.21 -2.16
CA ASP A 56 3.25 -7.38 -2.00
C ASP A 56 3.92 -5.98 -2.04
N PRO A 57 4.89 -5.68 -1.16
CA PRO A 57 5.58 -4.40 -1.16
C PRO A 57 6.17 -3.98 -2.52
N GLN A 58 6.51 -4.94 -3.38
CA GLN A 58 7.01 -4.67 -4.73
C GLN A 58 5.91 -4.21 -5.69
N GLU A 59 4.66 -4.59 -5.45
CA GLU A 59 3.52 -4.28 -6.31
C GLU A 59 2.65 -3.14 -5.75
N GLY A 60 2.54 -2.94 -4.42
CA GLY A 60 1.54 -2.02 -3.84
C GLY A 60 1.94 -1.15 -2.64
N GLN A 61 3.22 -0.86 -2.37
CA GLN A 61 3.60 0.02 -1.22
C GLN A 61 4.22 1.38 -1.62
N HIS A 62 3.75 1.97 -2.72
CA HIS A 62 4.13 3.32 -3.12
C HIS A 62 3.04 4.33 -2.78
N PHE A 63 3.18 4.99 -1.63
CA PHE A 63 2.17 5.93 -1.14
C PHE A 63 2.44 7.37 -1.57
N TYR A 64 1.41 8.00 -2.14
CA TYR A 64 1.38 9.44 -2.37
C TYR A 64 0.22 10.03 -1.57
N TYR A 65 0.51 11.09 -0.81
CA TYR A 65 -0.48 11.77 0.03
C TYR A 65 -0.79 13.14 -0.56
N SER A 66 -2.06 13.51 -0.56
CA SER A 66 -2.54 14.83 -0.96
C SER A 66 -3.65 15.30 -0.03
N LEU A 67 -3.79 16.61 0.09
CA LEU A 67 -4.96 17.19 0.72
C LEU A 67 -6.14 17.10 -0.25
N ALA A 68 -7.34 16.87 0.28
CA ALA A 68 -8.56 16.90 -0.52
C ALA A 68 -8.68 18.24 -1.28
N PRO A 69 -9.28 18.28 -2.47
CA PRO A 69 -9.31 19.48 -3.32
C PRO A 69 -9.83 20.73 -2.60
N GLU A 70 -10.78 20.56 -1.68
CA GLU A 70 -11.36 21.65 -0.89
C GLU A 70 -10.34 22.24 0.09
N ALA A 71 -9.42 21.41 0.58
CA ALA A 71 -8.34 21.81 1.47
C ALA A 71 -7.05 22.19 0.71
N ALA A 72 -6.88 21.77 -0.55
CA ALA A 72 -5.69 22.03 -1.34
C ALA A 72 -5.43 23.54 -1.59
N ASN A 73 -6.49 24.36 -1.56
CA ASN A 73 -6.39 25.82 -1.68
C ASN A 73 -6.27 26.53 -0.32
N ASN A 74 -6.23 25.79 0.80
CA ASN A 74 -6.10 26.37 2.13
C ASN A 74 -4.61 26.53 2.50
N PRO A 75 -4.11 27.76 2.67
CA PRO A 75 -2.69 27.98 2.98
C PRO A 75 -2.30 27.61 4.42
N ASN A 76 -3.25 27.26 5.29
CA ASN A 76 -3.00 27.08 6.72
C ASN A 76 -2.42 25.69 7.06
N PHE A 77 -2.67 24.68 6.22
CA PHE A 77 -2.20 23.32 6.46
C PHE A 77 -1.49 22.79 5.22
N THR A 78 -0.35 22.13 5.43
CA THR A 78 0.42 21.48 4.38
C THR A 78 0.73 20.05 4.80
N LEU A 79 0.87 19.17 3.80
CA LEU A 79 1.46 17.85 3.98
C LEU A 79 2.94 17.95 3.68
N ARG A 80 3.75 17.22 4.45
CA ARG A 80 5.17 17.01 4.19
C ARG A 80 5.46 15.53 4.28
N ASP A 81 6.35 15.05 3.41
CA ASP A 81 6.83 13.67 3.51
C ASP A 81 7.85 13.51 4.65
N ASN A 82 8.23 12.27 4.93
CA ASN A 82 9.24 11.95 5.97
C ASN A 82 10.65 12.44 5.61
N GLN A 83 10.85 13.00 4.41
CA GLN A 83 12.09 13.60 3.94
C GLN A 83 12.05 15.13 4.06
N GLY A 84 10.92 15.69 4.50
CA GLY A 84 10.73 17.12 4.75
C GLY A 84 10.36 17.93 3.51
N ASN A 85 10.01 17.29 2.40
CA ASN A 85 9.53 17.95 1.18
C ASN A 85 8.09 18.45 1.36
#